data_AF-A0A452S705-F1
#
_entry.id   AF-A0A452S705-F1
#
_cell.length_a   1.000
_cell.length_b   1.000
_cell.length_c   1.000
_cell.angle_alpha   90.00
_cell.angle_beta   90.00
_cell.angle_gamma   90.00
#
_symmetry.space_group_name_H-M   'P 1'
#
loop_
_entity.id
_entity.type
_entity.pdbx_description
1 polymer ?
#
loop_
_entity_poly.entity_id
_entity_poly.type
_entity_poly.pdbx_seq_one_letter_code
_entity_poly.pdbx_strand_id
1 'polypeptide(L)'
;MYSASKAFVCTFSKALQAEYKRKGIIIQVLTPYAVSTAMTKYLHANMITKTADEFVKESLNYITIGDETCGCLTHELLRSFLSLIPSRVLYSSTFQKKYMDYLKQNTNTV
;
A
#
# COMPACT_ATOMS: atom_id res chain seq x y z
N MET A 1 -2.02 -11.31 11.86
CA MET A 1 -2.58 -12.16 10.77
C MET A 1 -2.68 -11.41 9.45
N TYR A 2 -3.37 -10.27 9.38
CA TYR A 2 -3.55 -9.50 8.13
C TYR A 2 -2.25 -9.33 7.30
N SER A 3 -1.19 -8.79 7.89
CA SER A 3 0.06 -8.51 7.17
C SER A 3 0.72 -9.77 6.60
N ALA A 4 0.76 -10.87 7.37
CA ALA A 4 1.32 -12.14 6.91
C ALA A 4 0.50 -12.70 5.74
N SER A 5 -0.84 -12.65 5.81
CA SER A 5 -1.71 -13.09 4.73
C SER A 5 -1.51 -12.24 3.45
N LYS A 6 -1.37 -10.93 3.57
CA LYS A 6 -1.09 -10.05 2.42
C LYS A 6 0.29 -10.25 1.82
N ALA A 7 1.31 -10.54 2.64
CA ALA A 7 2.66 -10.88 2.17
C ALA A 7 2.66 -12.20 1.39
N PHE A 8 1.92 -13.21 1.87
CA PHE A 8 1.72 -14.48 1.16
C PHE A 8 1.07 -14.24 -0.21
N VAL A 9 -0.07 -13.53 -0.26
CA VAL A 9 -0.77 -13.23 -1.52
C VAL A 9 0.15 -12.48 -2.49
N CYS A 10 0.88 -11.47 -2.03
CA CYS A 10 1.82 -10.73 -2.88
C CYS A 10 2.89 -11.65 -3.48
N THR A 11 3.51 -12.50 -2.65
CA THR A 11 4.57 -13.42 -3.10
C THR A 11 4.04 -14.45 -4.09
N PHE A 12 2.89 -15.05 -3.77
CA PHE A 12 2.24 -16.04 -4.62
C PHE A 12 1.81 -15.45 -5.97
N SER A 13 1.20 -14.26 -5.98
CA SER A 13 0.81 -13.58 -7.22
C SER A 13 2.01 -13.25 -8.11
N LYS A 14 3.15 -12.84 -7.54
CA LYS A 14 4.38 -12.62 -8.31
C LYS A 14 4.95 -13.90 -8.91
N ALA A 15 4.88 -15.02 -8.18
CA ALA A 15 5.29 -16.32 -8.71
C ALA A 15 4.42 -16.70 -9.93
N LEU A 16 3.09 -16.56 -9.82
CA LEU A 16 2.19 -16.81 -10.94
C LEU A 16 2.44 -15.86 -12.11
N GLN A 17 2.70 -14.58 -11.85
CA GLN A 17 3.04 -13.62 -12.90
C GLN A 17 4.28 -14.08 -13.67
N ALA A 18 5.33 -14.56 -12.99
CA ALA A 18 6.53 -15.09 -13.66
C ALA A 18 6.23 -16.33 -14.54
N GLU A 19 5.33 -17.20 -14.12
CA GLU A 19 4.96 -18.43 -14.86
C GLU A 19 4.02 -18.18 -16.05
N TYR A 20 3.06 -17.26 -15.89
CA TYR A 20 1.94 -17.09 -16.82
C TYR A 20 2.06 -15.85 -17.72
N LYS A 21 2.98 -14.91 -17.45
CA LYS A 21 3.19 -13.73 -18.29
C LYS A 21 3.47 -14.09 -19.76
N ARG A 22 4.27 -15.14 -20.00
CA ARG A 22 4.55 -15.64 -21.36
C ARG A 22 3.34 -16.27 -22.06
N LYS A 23 2.32 -16.65 -21.30
CA LYS A 23 1.07 -17.22 -21.80
C LYS A 23 0.01 -16.14 -22.06
N GLY A 24 0.37 -14.86 -21.93
CA GLY A 24 -0.53 -13.72 -22.15
C GLY A 24 -1.48 -13.43 -20.99
N ILE A 25 -1.28 -14.05 -19.82
CA ILE A 25 -2.07 -13.76 -18.60
C ILE A 25 -1.32 -12.74 -17.76
N ILE A 26 -2.01 -11.66 -17.37
CA ILE A 26 -1.46 -10.59 -16.55
C ILE A 26 -1.94 -10.75 -15.12
N ILE A 27 -0.99 -10.88 -14.20
CA ILE A 27 -1.21 -10.96 -12.76
C ILE A 27 -0.41 -9.82 -12.12
N GLN A 28 -1.13 -8.84 -11.59
CA GLN A 28 -0.54 -7.62 -11.04
C GLN A 28 -0.96 -7.46 -9.57
N VAL A 29 -0.01 -7.09 -8.73
CA VAL A 29 -0.26 -6.85 -7.29
C VAL A 29 -0.39 -5.36 -7.02
N LEU A 30 -1.50 -4.97 -6.40
CA LEU A 30 -1.71 -3.62 -5.89
C LEU A 30 -1.43 -3.57 -4.39
N THR A 31 -0.54 -2.67 -3.97
CA THR A 31 -0.13 -2.44 -2.57
C THR A 31 -0.35 -0.98 -2.18
N PRO A 32 -1.62 -0.53 -2.14
CA PRO A 32 -1.93 0.84 -1.76
C PRO A 32 -1.65 1.10 -0.28
N TYR A 33 -1.45 2.38 0.04
CA TYR A 33 -1.51 2.89 1.41
C TYR A 33 -2.99 3.12 1.81
N ALA A 34 -3.28 4.16 2.60
CA ALA A 34 -4.63 4.40 3.11
C ALA A 34 -5.62 4.76 2.00
N VAL A 35 -6.76 4.06 1.97
CA VAL A 35 -7.92 4.35 1.10
C VAL A 35 -9.16 4.37 1.98
N SER A 36 -9.97 5.43 1.88
CA SER A 36 -11.17 5.63 2.68
C SER A 36 -12.25 4.60 2.31
N THR A 37 -12.32 3.53 3.11
CA THR A 37 -13.26 2.41 2.93
C THR A 37 -13.72 1.91 4.30
N ALA A 38 -14.67 0.98 4.32
CA ALA A 38 -15.07 0.29 5.56
C ALA A 38 -13.89 -0.39 6.28
N MET A 39 -12.90 -0.92 5.55
CA MET A 39 -11.71 -1.56 6.13
C MET A 39 -10.85 -0.58 6.95
N THR A 40 -10.84 0.69 6.56
CA THR A 40 -10.11 1.77 7.25
C THR A 40 -11.03 2.64 8.10
N LYS A 41 -12.26 2.18 8.39
CA LYS A 41 -13.29 2.95 9.12
C LYS A 41 -13.56 4.33 8.52
N TYR A 42 -13.57 4.43 7.19
CA TYR A 42 -13.81 5.68 6.46
C TYR A 42 -12.88 6.83 6.90
N LEU A 43 -11.59 6.52 7.07
CA LEU A 43 -10.56 7.52 7.34
C LEU A 43 -10.72 8.76 6.44
N HIS A 44 -10.63 9.96 7.03
CA HIS A 44 -10.86 11.21 6.33
C HIS A 44 -9.94 11.33 5.10
N ALA A 45 -10.54 11.54 3.94
CA ALA A 45 -9.82 11.71 2.69
C ALA A 45 -8.90 12.94 2.76
N ASN A 46 -7.69 12.82 2.26
CA ASN A 46 -6.71 13.89 2.25
C ASN A 46 -5.75 13.69 1.07
N MET A 47 -4.67 14.47 1.00
CA MET A 47 -3.72 14.38 -0.11
C MET A 47 -3.14 12.97 -0.29
N ILE A 48 -2.98 12.19 0.78
CA ILE A 48 -2.44 10.82 0.78
C ILE A 48 -3.58 9.79 0.78
N THR A 49 -4.62 10.01 1.58
CA THR A 49 -5.77 9.10 1.71
C THR A 49 -6.81 9.38 0.64
N LYS A 50 -6.86 8.52 -0.38
CA LYS A 50 -7.84 8.62 -1.48
C LYS A 50 -9.19 8.02 -1.08
N THR A 51 -10.28 8.51 -1.67
CA THR A 51 -11.56 7.79 -1.64
C THR A 51 -11.50 6.51 -2.48
N ALA A 52 -12.43 5.58 -2.28
CA ALA A 52 -12.49 4.34 -3.04
C ALA A 52 -12.64 4.59 -4.55
N ASP A 53 -13.53 5.51 -4.94
CA ASP A 53 -13.80 5.84 -6.34
C ASP A 53 -12.58 6.48 -7.03
N GLU A 54 -11.92 7.43 -6.37
CA GLU A 54 -10.69 8.03 -6.89
C GLU A 54 -9.58 7.00 -7.03
N PHE A 55 -9.41 6.14 -6.03
CA PHE A 55 -8.38 5.11 -6.05
C PHE A 55 -8.58 4.14 -7.22
N VAL A 56 -9.81 3.65 -7.44
CA VAL A 56 -10.12 2.75 -8.56
C VAL A 56 -9.91 3.46 -9.89
N LYS A 57 -10.39 4.70 -10.04
CA LYS A 57 -10.23 5.47 -11.28
C LYS A 57 -8.76 5.67 -11.64
N GLU A 58 -7.91 5.98 -10.67
CA GLU A 58 -6.46 6.07 -10.88
C GLU A 58 -5.86 4.68 -11.19
N SER A 59 -6.22 3.64 -10.41
CA SER A 59 -5.66 2.29 -10.55
C SER A 59 -5.88 1.68 -11.92
N LEU A 60 -7.02 1.96 -12.56
CA LEU A 60 -7.31 1.47 -13.91
C LEU A 60 -6.29 2.00 -14.94
N ASN A 61 -5.72 3.19 -14.75
CA ASN A 61 -4.68 3.72 -15.63
C ASN A 61 -3.31 3.06 -15.43
N TYR A 62 -3.11 2.33 -14.32
CA TYR A 62 -1.87 1.63 -13.98
C TYR A 62 -1.92 0.13 -14.30
N ILE A 63 -3.02 -0.35 -14.89
CA ILE A 63 -3.10 -1.73 -15.37
C ILE A 63 -1.98 -1.95 -16.38
N THR A 64 -1.28 -3.08 -16.25
CA THR A 64 -0.10 -3.49 -17.05
C THR A 64 1.22 -2.79 -16.69
N ILE A 65 1.22 -1.82 -15.78
CA ILE A 65 2.44 -1.13 -15.35
C ILE A 65 3.08 -1.92 -14.19
N GLY A 66 4.10 -2.71 -14.53
CA GLY A 66 4.89 -3.47 -13.57
C GLY A 66 4.14 -4.67 -12.97
N ASP A 67 4.88 -5.50 -12.23
CA ASP A 67 4.31 -6.69 -11.57
C ASP A 67 3.75 -6.35 -10.15
N GLU A 68 4.23 -5.27 -9.54
CA GLU A 68 3.73 -4.70 -8.27
C GLU A 68 3.72 -3.16 -8.36
N THR A 69 2.62 -2.53 -7.95
CA THR A 69 2.46 -1.07 -7.86
C THR A 69 1.54 -0.70 -6.70
N CYS A 70 1.54 0.56 -6.29
CA CYS A 70 0.56 1.10 -5.35
C CYS A 70 -0.79 1.44 -6.00
N GLY A 71 -0.90 1.48 -7.33
CA GLY A 71 -2.17 1.73 -8.03
C GLY A 71 -2.59 3.20 -8.12
N CYS A 72 -1.85 4.12 -7.52
CA CYS A 72 -2.13 5.54 -7.67
C CYS A 72 -0.84 6.35 -7.57
N LEU A 73 -0.79 7.49 -8.27
CA LEU A 73 0.44 8.28 -8.37
C LEU A 73 0.89 8.79 -7.00
N THR A 74 -0.09 9.20 -6.19
CA THR A 74 0.14 9.73 -4.84
C THR A 74 0.86 8.70 -3.96
N HIS A 75 0.43 7.43 -4.04
CA HIS A 75 1.02 6.36 -3.23
C HIS A 75 2.40 5.95 -3.76
N GLU A 76 2.63 5.99 -5.08
CA GLU A 76 3.97 5.78 -5.65
C GLU A 76 4.98 6.85 -5.21
N LEU A 77 4.54 8.12 -5.18
CA LEU A 77 5.36 9.21 -4.65
C LEU A 77 5.66 9.02 -3.16
N LEU A 78 4.67 8.62 -2.37
CA LEU A 78 4.86 8.30 -0.96
C LEU A 78 5.84 7.12 -0.77
N ARG A 79 5.71 6.05 -1.56
CA ARG A 79 6.63 4.91 -1.54
C ARG A 79 8.06 5.34 -1.86
N SER A 80 8.22 6.18 -2.88
CA SER A 80 9.51 6.73 -3.28
C SER A 80 10.11 7.63 -2.20
N PHE A 81 9.30 8.44 -1.53
CA PHE A 81 9.75 9.24 -0.40
C PHE A 81 10.20 8.36 0.78
N LEU A 82 9.45 7.31 1.11
CA LEU A 82 9.78 6.38 2.19
C LEU A 82 11.03 5.55 1.88
N SER A 83 11.29 5.20 0.61
CA SER A 83 12.49 4.45 0.22
C SER A 83 13.77 5.27 0.30
N LEU A 84 13.68 6.61 0.24
CA LEU A 84 14.80 7.52 0.49
C LEU A 84 15.21 7.57 1.96
N ILE A 85 14.30 7.24 2.88
CA ILE A 85 14.58 7.27 4.32
C ILE A 85 15.40 6.02 4.69
N PRO A 86 16.57 6.16 5.34
CA PRO A 86 17.38 5.02 5.74
C PRO A 86 16.60 4.06 6.65
N SER A 87 16.63 2.77 6.33
CA SER A 87 15.94 1.72 7.09
C SER A 87 16.27 1.77 8.58
N ARG A 88 17.53 2.08 8.95
CA ARG A 88 17.97 2.23 10.34
C ARG A 88 17.15 3.26 11.14
N VAL A 89 16.70 4.33 10.49
CA VAL A 89 15.88 5.36 11.14
C VAL A 89 14.47 4.84 11.38
N LEU A 90 13.87 4.22 10.36
CA LEU A 90 12.51 3.65 10.43
C LEU A 90 12.41 2.48 11.43
N TYR A 91 13.43 1.64 11.48
CA TYR A 91 13.52 0.50 12.40
C TYR A 91 14.14 0.86 13.75
N SER A 92 14.48 2.13 14.00
CA SER A 92 14.94 2.56 15.31
C SER A 92 13.82 2.42 16.33
N SER A 93 14.13 1.87 17.51
CA SER A 93 13.16 1.68 18.59
C SER A 93 12.49 3.00 19.02
N THR A 94 13.25 4.10 18.99
CA THR A 94 12.75 5.44 19.31
C THR A 94 11.69 5.91 18.32
N PHE A 95 11.94 5.75 17.01
CA PHE A 95 10.99 6.15 15.97
C PHE A 95 9.73 5.28 16.00
N GLN A 96 9.88 3.96 16.09
CA GLN A 96 8.76 3.04 16.16
C GLN A 96 7.88 3.30 17.38
N LYS A 97 8.49 3.58 18.54
CA LYS A 97 7.74 3.90 19.76
C LYS A 97 6.94 5.20 19.59
N LYS A 98 7.57 6.26 19.10
CA LYS A 98 6.90 7.56 18.85
C LYS A 98 5.76 7.42 17.82
N TYR A 99 5.98 6.65 16.76
CA TYR A 99 4.95 6.37 15.77
C TYR A 99 3.77 5.58 16.36
N MET A 100 4.05 4.56 17.17
CA MET A 100 3.01 3.81 17.87
C MET A 100 2.22 4.66 18.85
N ASP A 101 2.88 5.58 19.57
CA ASP A 101 2.21 6.50 20.49
C ASP A 101 1.29 7.47 19.73
N TYR A 102 1.75 8.00 18.59
CA TYR A 102 0.91 8.81 17.70
C TYR A 102 -0.32 8.05 17.22
N LEU A 103 -0.17 6.80 16.79
CA LEU A 103 -1.30 5.99 16.35
C LEU A 103 -2.31 5.75 17.48
N LYS A 104 -1.84 5.40 18.68
CA LYS A 104 -2.74 5.21 19.84
C LYS A 104 -3.54 6.48 20.14
N GLN A 105 -2.90 7.65 20.07
CA GLN A 105 -3.59 8.92 20.34
C GLN A 105 -4.69 9.22 19.31
N ASN A 106 -4.48 8.88 18.04
CA ASN A 106 -5.46 9.13 16.97
C ASN A 106 -6.50 8.01 16.77
N THR A 107 -6.28 6.83 17.35
CA THR A 107 -7.21 5.69 17.27
C THR A 107 -8.19 5.67 18.44
N ASN A 108 -7.84 6.29 19.58
CA ASN A 108 -8.70 6.39 20.78
C ASN A 108 -9.71 7.56 20.73
N THR A 109 -9.77 8.30 19.62
CA THR A 109 -10.71 9.42 19.39
C THR A 109 -11.88 9.04 18.48
N VAL A 110 -12.19 7.75 18.33
CA VAL A 110 -13.38 7.25 17.59
C VAL A 110 -14.20 6.34 18.48
#